data_AF-A0A340XT44-F1
#
_entry.id   AF-A0A340XT44-F1
#
_cell.length_a   1.000
_cell.length_b   1.000
_cell.length_c   1.000
_cell.angle_alpha   90.00
_cell.angle_beta   90.00
_cell.angle_gamma   90.00
#
_symmetry.space_group_name_H-M   'P 1'
#
loop_
_entity.id
_entity.type
_entity.pdbx_description
1 polymer ?
#
loop_
_entity_poly.entity_id
_entity_poly.type
_entity_poly.pdbx_seq_one_letter_code
_entity_poly.pdbx_strand_id
1 'polypeptide(L)'
;MAESFPDLMKDMICRSRKFNKLVSRRNAEIHVMTDYNQTWEDKDKENLENIKREAILHMAKEYESLLETKNSGSDSPYKAKLQRLAKDLLKQLQVQDSGSWANNKVSALDRTLGEVARILEKENVADQIAFQVAGGLTALEHILQVVVPVTNVNTISRIPPKSLCNAINVYNLTCNNCSENCTDVLFSNKITFLMDLLIHQLTVYVPDESNAILGRNTNKQVFEGLTTGLLKVSAVVFGCLIANRPDGNSQPITPKISTQEMKSKPSQGDAFNSRVQDLISYVVNIGLIDKLCGCFLSVQGPVDENPKTATFLQHAAGFLHGMCTLCFAVTGRSHSIFDNNRQDPTGLTAALQATDLAGVLHMLYCVLFHGTISDPGTSSPKESYAQNTVQVAIQSLRFFNSFAALDLPAFQSIVGAEGLSLAFRHIASSLLGHCSHVSCESLLHEVIVCVGYFTVNHPDNQVIVQSGRHPTVLQKLCQLPFQYFSDPRLIKVLFPSLIAACYNNLQNKIILEQEMSCVLLATFIQDFAQTPGQADTQSYQPEGKCLGSQDYLELANRFPQQAWGEARQFFLKKEKK
;
A
#
# COMPACT_ATOMS: atom_id res chain seq x y z
N MET A 1 -33.44 -8.91 16.85
CA MET A 1 -32.37 -8.40 17.73
C MET A 1 -31.56 -7.35 16.99
N ALA A 2 -32.04 -6.10 16.93
CA ALA A 2 -31.46 -5.04 16.09
C ALA A 2 -31.09 -3.76 16.88
N GLU A 3 -30.86 -3.84 18.20
CA GLU A 3 -30.75 -2.65 19.06
C GLU A 3 -29.43 -2.48 19.84
N SER A 4 -28.37 -3.24 19.59
CA SER A 4 -27.13 -3.15 20.41
C SER A 4 -25.84 -2.72 19.69
N PHE A 5 -25.89 -2.38 18.40
CA PHE A 5 -24.68 -2.13 17.61
C PHE A 5 -23.88 -0.85 17.98
N PRO A 6 -24.51 0.29 18.34
CA PRO A 6 -23.79 1.48 18.80
C PRO A 6 -23.08 1.27 20.14
N ASP A 7 -23.67 0.47 21.03
CA ASP A 7 -23.07 0.11 22.31
C ASP A 7 -21.97 -0.94 22.11
N LEU A 8 -22.10 -1.88 21.17
CA LEU A 8 -21.01 -2.79 20.78
C LEU A 8 -19.79 -2.02 20.24
N MET A 9 -19.98 -0.97 19.45
CA MET A 9 -18.88 -0.13 18.94
C MET A 9 -18.19 0.66 20.06
N LYS A 10 -18.96 1.24 20.99
CA LYS A 10 -18.39 1.90 22.19
C LYS A 10 -17.67 0.89 23.08
N ASP A 11 -18.21 -0.32 23.24
CA ASP A 11 -17.62 -1.37 24.07
C ASP A 11 -16.38 -2.00 23.40
N MET A 12 -16.36 -2.16 22.07
CA MET A 12 -15.20 -2.60 21.27
C MET A 12 -14.04 -1.60 21.37
N ILE A 13 -14.33 -0.30 21.23
CA ILE A 13 -13.35 0.78 21.42
C ILE A 13 -12.88 0.87 22.87
N CYS A 14 -13.76 0.63 23.84
CA CYS A 14 -13.42 0.65 25.27
C CYS A 14 -12.61 -0.57 25.72
N ARG A 15 -12.89 -1.76 25.16
CA ARG A 15 -12.19 -3.02 25.44
C ARG A 15 -10.82 -3.09 24.77
N SER A 16 -10.68 -2.65 23.53
CA SER A 16 -9.37 -2.51 22.86
C SER A 16 -8.47 -1.52 23.64
N ARG A 17 -9.01 -0.37 24.09
CA ARG A 17 -8.28 0.57 24.97
C ARG A 17 -7.92 -0.01 26.34
N LYS A 18 -8.79 -0.81 26.97
CA LYS A 18 -8.51 -1.43 28.27
C LYS A 18 -7.48 -2.57 28.15
N PHE A 19 -7.54 -3.35 27.08
CA PHE A 19 -6.61 -4.44 26.82
C PHE A 19 -5.22 -3.90 26.48
N ASN A 20 -5.10 -2.91 25.60
CA ASN A 20 -3.82 -2.24 25.28
C ASN A 20 -3.25 -1.50 26.50
N LYS A 21 -4.08 -0.87 27.35
CA LYS A 21 -3.61 -0.32 28.65
C LYS A 21 -3.17 -1.40 29.64
N LEU A 22 -3.78 -2.58 29.65
CA LEU A 22 -3.38 -3.68 30.53
C LEU A 22 -2.06 -4.31 30.07
N VAL A 23 -1.88 -4.44 28.75
CA VAL A 23 -0.64 -4.92 28.12
C VAL A 23 0.48 -3.90 28.30
N SER A 24 0.24 -2.61 28.06
CA SER A 24 1.21 -1.54 28.37
C SER A 24 1.51 -1.42 29.86
N ARG A 25 0.56 -1.64 30.78
CA ARG A 25 0.84 -1.65 32.23
C ARG A 25 1.64 -2.86 32.67
N ARG A 26 1.35 -4.06 32.15
CA ARG A 26 2.18 -5.25 32.38
C ARG A 26 3.60 -5.07 31.84
N ASN A 27 3.74 -4.46 30.67
CA ASN A 27 5.05 -4.17 30.08
C ASN A 27 5.78 -3.07 30.86
N ALA A 28 5.08 -2.06 31.38
CA ALA A 28 5.66 -1.01 32.22
C ALA A 28 6.09 -1.52 33.61
N GLU A 29 5.38 -2.48 34.21
CA GLU A 29 5.77 -3.12 35.48
C GLU A 29 6.97 -4.07 35.33
N ILE A 30 7.20 -4.60 34.11
CA ILE A 30 8.42 -5.36 33.76
C ILE A 30 9.61 -4.42 33.48
N HIS A 31 9.35 -3.20 32.99
CA HIS A 31 10.37 -2.22 32.56
C HIS A 31 11.21 -1.64 33.72
N VAL A 32 10.66 -1.54 34.93
CA VAL A 32 11.34 -0.92 36.09
C VAL A 32 12.55 -1.74 36.59
N MET A 33 12.71 -2.99 36.15
CA MET A 33 13.85 -3.84 36.50
C MET A 33 14.92 -3.91 35.38
N THR A 34 14.71 -3.27 34.22
CA THR A 34 15.55 -3.40 33.01
C THR A 34 16.28 -2.10 32.59
N ASP A 35 16.10 -0.99 33.32
CA ASP A 35 16.53 0.36 32.90
C ASP A 35 18.05 0.60 32.81
N TYR A 36 18.89 -0.28 33.36
CA TYR A 36 20.36 -0.07 33.36
C TYR A 36 21.11 -0.82 32.24
N ASN A 37 20.50 -1.86 31.64
CA ASN A 37 21.07 -2.56 30.47
C ASN A 37 20.48 -2.06 29.14
N GLN A 38 19.24 -1.55 29.15
CA GLN A 38 18.53 -1.01 27.99
C GLN A 38 19.22 0.24 27.40
N THR A 39 19.80 1.09 28.26
CA THR A 39 20.46 2.35 27.86
C THR A 39 21.78 2.15 27.11
N TRP A 40 22.44 1.00 27.25
CA TRP A 40 23.63 0.65 26.47
C TRP A 40 23.25 0.01 25.13
N GLU A 41 22.26 -0.87 25.11
CA GLU A 41 21.74 -1.49 23.87
C GLU A 41 21.04 -0.47 22.95
N ASP A 42 20.29 0.48 23.50
CA ASP A 42 19.62 1.55 22.72
C ASP A 42 20.64 2.52 22.11
N LYS A 43 21.76 2.78 22.80
CA LYS A 43 22.82 3.67 22.31
C LYS A 43 23.67 3.00 21.22
N ASP A 44 23.92 1.70 21.34
CA ASP A 44 24.56 0.91 20.29
C ASP A 44 23.63 0.72 19.08
N LYS A 45 22.31 0.61 19.30
CA LYS A 45 21.30 0.58 18.24
C LYS A 45 21.20 1.92 17.51
N GLU A 46 21.16 3.04 18.23
CA GLU A 46 21.19 4.39 17.66
C GLU A 46 22.47 4.64 16.85
N ASN A 47 23.62 4.21 17.37
CA ASN A 47 24.90 4.30 16.67
C ASN A 47 24.92 3.46 15.39
N LEU A 48 24.39 2.23 15.44
CA LEU A 48 24.27 1.36 14.27
C LEU A 48 23.32 1.95 13.21
N GLU A 49 22.21 2.57 13.63
CA GLU A 49 21.31 3.28 12.72
C GLU A 49 21.97 4.49 12.06
N ASN A 50 22.75 5.27 12.82
CA ASN A 50 23.50 6.41 12.28
C ASN A 50 24.56 5.96 11.25
N ILE A 51 25.31 4.90 11.55
CA ILE A 51 26.28 4.31 10.61
C ILE A 51 25.57 3.83 9.33
N LYS A 52 24.42 3.17 9.44
CA LYS A 52 23.62 2.75 8.27
C LYS A 52 23.14 3.95 7.44
N ARG A 53 22.67 5.02 8.08
CA ARG A 53 22.27 6.26 7.39
C ARG A 53 23.44 6.89 6.64
N GLU A 54 24.61 7.00 7.26
CA GLU A 54 25.82 7.54 6.63
C GLU A 54 26.26 6.68 5.43
N ALA A 55 26.21 5.35 5.56
CA ALA A 55 26.50 4.43 4.47
C ALA A 55 25.53 4.60 3.28
N ILE A 56 24.23 4.76 3.54
CA ILE A 56 23.22 5.03 2.50
C ILE A 56 23.51 6.35 1.78
N LEU A 57 23.84 7.42 2.52
CA LEU A 57 24.19 8.72 1.94
C LEU A 57 25.49 8.66 1.13
N HIS A 58 26.47 7.87 1.57
CA HIS A 58 27.71 7.65 0.83
C HIS A 58 27.42 6.93 -0.50
N MET A 59 26.67 5.83 -0.47
CA MET A 59 26.27 5.08 -1.67
C MET A 59 25.49 5.95 -2.66
N ALA A 60 24.63 6.84 -2.16
CA ALA A 60 23.89 7.78 -3.01
C ALA A 60 24.80 8.75 -3.76
N LYS A 61 25.81 9.30 -3.08
CA LYS A 61 26.82 10.19 -3.70
C LYS A 61 27.66 9.46 -4.75
N GLU A 62 28.04 8.20 -4.47
CA GLU A 62 28.73 7.37 -5.45
C GLU A 62 27.86 7.10 -6.68
N TYR A 63 26.57 6.83 -6.48
CA TYR A 63 25.61 6.63 -7.57
C TYR A 63 25.45 7.88 -8.45
N GLU A 64 25.28 9.06 -7.85
CA GLU A 64 25.17 10.33 -8.60
C GLU A 64 26.45 10.61 -9.40
N SER A 65 27.64 10.37 -8.82
CA SER A 65 28.92 10.54 -9.53
C SER A 65 29.08 9.59 -10.73
N LEU A 66 28.56 8.36 -10.64
CA LEU A 66 28.56 7.40 -11.74
C LEU A 66 27.59 7.80 -12.88
N LEU A 67 26.50 8.50 -12.58
CA LEU A 67 25.58 9.01 -13.59
C LEU A 67 26.14 10.22 -14.34
N GLU A 68 26.79 11.14 -13.63
CA GLU A 68 27.45 12.32 -14.24
C GLU A 68 28.51 11.92 -15.27
N THR A 69 29.18 10.79 -15.04
CA THR A 69 30.20 10.24 -15.95
C THR A 69 29.61 9.47 -17.14
N LYS A 70 28.34 9.04 -17.07
CA LYS A 70 27.71 8.17 -18.09
C LYS A 70 26.90 8.93 -19.15
N ASN A 71 26.63 10.23 -18.96
CA ASN A 71 25.92 11.17 -19.85
C ASN A 71 25.23 10.53 -21.07
N SER A 72 24.15 9.78 -20.82
CA SER A 72 23.24 9.31 -21.87
C SER A 72 22.47 10.51 -22.41
N GLY A 73 22.68 10.84 -23.68
CA GLY A 73 21.91 11.90 -24.32
C GLY A 73 20.43 11.51 -24.37
N SER A 74 19.56 12.18 -23.61
CA SER A 74 18.12 12.13 -23.89
C SER A 74 17.85 12.76 -25.27
N ASP A 75 17.03 12.08 -26.08
CA ASP A 75 16.53 12.50 -27.41
C ASP A 75 15.32 13.43 -27.33
N SER A 76 15.05 14.02 -26.15
CA SER A 76 13.92 14.93 -25.95
C SER A 76 13.97 16.16 -26.88
N PRO A 77 12.87 16.46 -27.60
CA PRO A 77 12.76 17.69 -28.39
C PRO A 77 12.73 18.96 -27.52
N TYR A 78 12.42 18.82 -26.22
CA TYR A 78 12.38 19.93 -25.25
C TYR A 78 13.64 20.02 -24.38
N LYS A 79 14.68 19.20 -24.62
CA LYS A 79 15.89 19.12 -23.78
C LYS A 79 16.49 20.48 -23.39
N ALA A 80 16.80 21.34 -24.36
CA ALA A 80 17.40 22.65 -24.09
C ALA A 80 16.47 23.56 -23.28
N LYS A 81 15.16 23.46 -23.52
CA LYS A 81 14.13 24.22 -22.81
C LYS A 81 13.99 23.74 -21.36
N LEU A 82 13.93 22.42 -21.15
CA LEU A 82 13.88 21.80 -19.82
C LEU A 82 15.14 22.11 -19.00
N GLN A 83 16.32 22.07 -19.63
CA GLN A 83 17.57 22.50 -19.01
C GLN A 83 17.55 23.96 -18.55
N ARG A 84 17.00 24.85 -19.37
CA ARG A 84 16.81 26.25 -18.99
C ARG A 84 15.83 26.40 -17.82
N LEU A 85 14.68 25.73 -17.90
CA LEU A 85 13.65 25.79 -16.86
C LEU A 85 14.16 25.25 -15.51
N ALA A 86 14.91 24.14 -15.50
CA ALA A 86 15.53 23.61 -14.28
C ALA A 86 16.53 24.59 -13.65
N LYS A 87 17.37 25.24 -14.48
CA LYS A 87 18.28 26.32 -14.01
C LYS A 87 17.50 27.52 -13.47
N ASP A 88 16.40 27.88 -14.12
CA ASP A 88 15.57 29.00 -13.69
C ASP A 88 14.89 28.72 -12.34
N LEU A 89 14.46 27.47 -12.07
CA LEU A 89 13.99 27.04 -10.74
C LEU A 89 15.06 27.22 -9.65
N LEU A 90 16.30 26.80 -9.91
CA LEU A 90 17.42 26.97 -8.97
C LEU A 90 17.74 28.44 -8.70
N LYS A 91 17.72 29.29 -9.73
CA LYS A 91 17.99 30.73 -9.58
C LYS A 91 16.96 31.43 -8.67
N GLN A 92 15.69 31.00 -8.67
CA GLN A 92 14.68 31.61 -7.80
C GLN A 92 15.02 31.47 -6.31
N LEU A 93 15.83 30.47 -5.93
CA LEU A 93 16.21 30.19 -4.54
C LEU A 93 17.47 30.93 -4.07
N GLN A 94 18.37 31.32 -4.97
CA GLN A 94 19.70 31.87 -4.63
C GLN A 94 19.66 33.32 -4.10
N VAL A 95 18.52 34.00 -4.17
CA VAL A 95 18.40 35.37 -3.66
C VAL A 95 18.04 35.33 -2.17
N GLN A 96 18.97 35.77 -1.32
CA GLN A 96 18.80 35.85 0.14
C GLN A 96 17.77 36.93 0.53
N ASP A 97 16.49 36.58 0.49
CA ASP A 97 15.44 37.37 1.15
C ASP A 97 15.14 36.76 2.53
N SER A 98 15.44 37.50 3.60
CA SER A 98 15.02 37.22 4.98
C SER A 98 13.55 37.59 5.18
N GLY A 99 12.64 36.84 4.54
CA GLY A 99 11.19 37.04 4.65
C GLY A 99 10.38 36.19 3.68
N SER A 100 9.05 36.34 3.74
CA SER A 100 8.13 35.76 2.75
C SER A 100 8.49 36.25 1.35
N TRP A 101 8.39 35.37 0.35
CA TRP A 101 8.73 35.72 -1.03
C TRP A 101 7.82 36.82 -1.57
N ALA A 102 8.42 37.82 -2.21
CA ALA A 102 7.66 38.83 -2.94
C ALA A 102 6.76 38.17 -4.01
N ASN A 103 5.55 38.69 -4.20
CA ASN A 103 4.55 38.14 -5.14
C ASN A 103 5.08 37.92 -6.55
N ASN A 104 6.02 38.76 -7.01
CA ASN A 104 6.65 38.64 -8.32
C ASN A 104 7.53 37.38 -8.42
N LYS A 105 8.23 37.01 -7.34
CA LYS A 105 9.05 35.79 -7.27
C LYS A 105 8.16 34.54 -7.24
N VAL A 106 7.09 34.56 -6.44
CA VAL A 106 6.10 33.49 -6.41
C VAL A 106 5.49 33.27 -7.81
N SER A 107 5.10 34.36 -8.48
CA SER A 107 4.53 34.29 -9.82
C SER A 107 5.52 33.77 -10.87
N ALA A 108 6.80 34.13 -10.76
CA ALA A 108 7.85 33.61 -11.63
C ALA A 108 8.10 32.10 -11.41
N LEU A 109 8.11 31.67 -10.14
CA LEU A 109 8.18 30.26 -9.77
C LEU A 109 7.00 29.48 -10.35
N ASP A 110 5.76 29.92 -10.09
CA ASP A 110 4.55 29.26 -10.57
C ASP A 110 4.48 29.20 -12.10
N ARG A 111 4.95 30.25 -12.79
CA ARG A 111 5.06 30.24 -14.25
C ARG A 111 6.04 29.17 -14.72
N THR A 112 7.20 29.07 -14.09
CA THR A 112 8.23 28.08 -14.43
C THR A 112 7.73 26.66 -14.18
N LEU A 113 7.16 26.41 -13.00
CA LEU A 113 6.56 25.12 -12.64
C LEU A 113 5.43 24.74 -13.60
N GLY A 114 4.55 25.67 -13.95
CA GLY A 114 3.46 25.43 -14.90
C GLY A 114 3.94 25.16 -16.32
N GLU A 115 5.07 25.76 -16.74
CA GLU A 115 5.66 25.47 -18.04
C GLU A 115 6.33 24.09 -18.10
N VAL A 116 7.00 23.67 -17.03
CA VAL A 116 7.53 22.30 -16.92
C VAL A 116 6.37 21.29 -16.88
N ALA A 117 5.34 21.54 -16.06
CA ALA A 117 4.18 20.66 -15.95
C ALA A 117 3.53 20.39 -17.32
N ARG A 118 3.27 21.43 -18.13
CA ARG A 118 2.69 21.27 -19.48
C ARG A 118 3.53 20.44 -20.44
N ILE A 119 4.85 20.43 -20.28
CA ILE A 119 5.72 19.58 -21.09
C ILE A 119 5.58 18.12 -20.63
N LEU A 120 5.66 17.89 -19.31
CA LEU A 120 5.65 16.55 -18.71
C LEU A 120 4.26 15.89 -18.66
N GLU A 121 3.16 16.68 -18.74
CA GLU A 121 1.77 16.18 -18.84
C GLU A 121 1.53 15.29 -20.05
N LYS A 122 2.41 15.34 -21.06
CA LYS A 122 2.35 14.45 -22.23
C LYS A 122 2.87 13.04 -21.94
N GLU A 123 3.37 12.79 -20.73
CA GLU A 123 3.92 11.50 -20.27
C GLU A 123 4.99 10.92 -21.22
N ASN A 124 5.78 11.81 -21.84
CA ASN A 124 6.89 11.41 -22.68
C ASN A 124 8.12 11.11 -21.81
N VAL A 125 8.56 9.85 -21.80
CA VAL A 125 9.72 9.37 -21.04
C VAL A 125 11.00 10.14 -21.34
N ALA A 126 11.24 10.51 -22.60
CA ALA A 126 12.44 11.28 -22.97
C ALA A 126 12.45 12.67 -22.35
N ASP A 127 11.28 13.34 -22.27
CA ASP A 127 11.14 14.67 -21.64
C ASP A 127 11.31 14.57 -20.12
N GLN A 128 10.76 13.53 -19.49
CA GLN A 128 10.93 13.24 -18.06
C GLN A 128 12.41 13.01 -17.70
N ILE A 129 13.12 12.20 -18.48
CA ILE A 129 14.56 11.96 -18.30
C ILE A 129 15.36 13.24 -18.56
N ALA A 130 15.01 14.00 -19.61
CA ALA A 130 15.70 15.27 -19.91
C ALA A 130 15.59 16.28 -18.77
N PHE A 131 14.44 16.35 -18.09
CA PHE A 131 14.26 17.19 -16.92
C PHE A 131 15.05 16.67 -15.70
N GLN A 132 15.09 15.36 -15.48
CA GLN A 132 15.90 14.74 -14.42
C GLN A 132 17.39 15.02 -14.62
N VAL A 133 17.95 14.73 -15.81
CA VAL A 133 19.36 14.98 -16.16
C VAL A 133 19.74 16.45 -16.07
N ALA A 134 18.78 17.36 -16.28
CA ALA A 134 18.96 18.79 -16.10
C ALA A 134 19.09 19.25 -14.63
N GLY A 135 19.02 18.32 -13.66
CA GLY A 135 18.97 18.63 -12.23
C GLY A 135 17.59 19.11 -11.76
N GLY A 136 16.54 18.79 -12.52
CA GLY A 136 15.17 19.24 -12.24
C GLY A 136 14.64 18.73 -10.89
N LEU A 137 14.89 17.45 -10.56
CA LEU A 137 14.47 16.87 -9.28
C LEU A 137 15.16 17.59 -8.09
N THR A 138 16.47 17.76 -8.15
CA THR A 138 17.23 18.50 -7.12
C THR A 138 16.74 19.94 -6.97
N ALA A 139 16.36 20.61 -8.06
CA ALA A 139 15.77 21.95 -8.00
C ALA A 139 14.43 21.97 -7.26
N LEU A 140 13.59 20.95 -7.48
CA LEU A 140 12.31 20.80 -6.77
C LEU A 140 12.53 20.50 -5.29
N GLU A 141 13.52 19.67 -4.93
CA GLU A 141 13.85 19.37 -3.54
C GLU A 141 14.24 20.63 -2.77
N HIS A 142 15.08 21.50 -3.35
CA HIS A 142 15.42 22.77 -2.72
C HIS A 142 14.21 23.70 -2.52
N ILE A 143 13.23 23.69 -3.44
CA ILE A 143 11.97 24.43 -3.28
C ILE A 143 11.16 23.85 -2.12
N LEU A 144 11.06 22.53 -2.05
CA LEU A 144 10.28 21.81 -1.04
C LEU A 144 10.92 21.85 0.36
N GLN A 145 12.26 21.91 0.45
CA GLN A 145 13.00 21.95 1.71
C GLN A 145 12.68 23.19 2.56
N VAL A 146 12.17 24.27 1.95
CA VAL A 146 11.72 25.49 2.62
C VAL A 146 10.61 25.22 3.66
N VAL A 147 9.95 24.06 3.60
CA VAL A 147 8.92 23.63 4.55
C VAL A 147 9.51 23.12 5.87
N VAL A 148 10.73 22.55 5.87
CA VAL A 148 11.33 21.88 7.04
C VAL A 148 11.54 22.79 8.28
N PRO A 149 11.86 24.09 8.15
CA PRO A 149 11.96 24.99 9.32
C PRO A 149 10.61 25.29 10.01
N VAL A 150 9.47 24.89 9.42
CA VAL A 150 8.13 25.18 9.95
C VAL A 150 7.79 24.17 11.05
N THR A 151 8.07 24.52 12.31
CA THR A 151 7.79 23.66 13.47
C THR A 151 6.39 23.84 14.08
N ASN A 152 5.61 24.82 13.59
CA ASN A 152 4.27 25.14 14.10
C ASN A 152 3.34 25.53 12.95
N VAL A 153 2.08 25.09 13.04
CA VAL A 153 0.96 25.42 12.14
C VAL A 153 0.81 26.93 11.90
N ASN A 154 1.18 27.77 12.88
CA ASN A 154 1.02 29.23 12.79
C ASN A 154 2.19 29.97 12.10
N THR A 155 3.26 29.28 11.71
CA THR A 155 4.42 29.92 11.08
C THR A 155 4.14 30.17 9.60
N ILE A 156 4.29 31.43 9.16
CA ILE A 156 4.08 31.81 7.75
C ILE A 156 5.21 31.23 6.90
N SER A 157 4.87 30.27 6.04
CA SER A 157 5.82 29.69 5.07
C SER A 157 6.36 30.77 4.13
N ARG A 158 7.65 30.68 3.82
CA ARG A 158 8.32 31.56 2.86
C ARG A 158 7.77 31.41 1.45
N ILE A 159 7.29 30.21 1.09
CA ILE A 159 6.66 29.89 -0.20
C ILE A 159 5.18 29.52 0.05
N PRO A 160 4.23 30.06 -0.73
CA PRO A 160 2.81 29.71 -0.57
C PRO A 160 2.54 28.21 -0.76
N PRO A 161 1.59 27.62 -0.01
CA PRO A 161 1.24 26.19 -0.12
C PRO A 161 0.87 25.76 -1.54
N LYS A 162 0.23 26.63 -2.33
CA LYS A 162 -0.13 26.35 -3.73
C LYS A 162 1.10 26.11 -4.61
N SER A 163 2.15 26.91 -4.46
CA SER A 163 3.39 26.75 -5.23
C SER A 163 4.15 25.48 -4.82
N LEU A 164 4.10 25.11 -3.54
CA LEU A 164 4.63 23.83 -3.05
C LEU A 164 3.85 22.64 -3.63
N CYS A 165 2.52 22.75 -3.73
CA CYS A 165 1.69 21.75 -4.39
C CYS A 165 2.02 21.61 -5.88
N ASN A 166 2.29 22.73 -6.56
CA ASN A 166 2.74 22.70 -7.97
C ASN A 166 4.11 22.03 -8.09
N ALA A 167 5.05 22.30 -7.19
CA ALA A 167 6.38 21.70 -7.19
C ALA A 167 6.31 20.18 -7.01
N ILE A 168 5.56 19.68 -6.02
CA ILE A 168 5.38 18.23 -5.83
C ILE A 168 4.62 17.58 -6.98
N ASN A 169 3.69 18.30 -7.63
CA ASN A 169 3.02 17.80 -8.84
C ASN A 169 3.99 17.64 -10.02
N VAL A 170 4.91 18.59 -10.23
CA VAL A 170 5.97 18.45 -11.25
C VAL A 170 6.90 17.28 -10.91
N TYR A 171 7.23 17.07 -9.63
CA TYR A 171 7.99 15.90 -9.17
C TYR A 171 7.25 14.60 -9.55
N ASN A 172 5.94 14.54 -9.25
CA ASN A 172 5.10 13.41 -9.62
C ASN A 172 5.08 13.18 -11.13
N LEU A 173 4.88 14.21 -11.94
CA LEU A 173 4.91 14.10 -13.41
C LEU A 173 6.26 13.64 -13.94
N THR A 174 7.36 13.98 -13.26
CA THR A 174 8.71 13.52 -13.62
C THR A 174 8.88 12.02 -13.37
N CYS A 175 8.25 11.48 -12.33
CA CYS A 175 8.37 10.05 -11.96
C CYS A 175 7.29 9.16 -12.59
N ASN A 176 6.14 9.73 -12.98
CA ASN A 176 4.99 8.96 -13.44
C ASN A 176 5.32 8.04 -14.62
N ASN A 177 5.14 6.73 -14.43
CA ASN A 177 5.44 5.70 -15.44
C ASN A 177 6.88 5.75 -16.02
N CYS A 178 7.84 6.36 -15.32
CA CYS A 178 9.24 6.48 -15.76
C CYS A 178 10.17 5.66 -14.85
N SER A 179 10.55 4.46 -15.32
CA SER A 179 11.38 3.52 -14.55
C SER A 179 12.77 4.04 -14.25
N GLU A 180 13.38 4.75 -15.20
CA GLU A 180 14.71 5.35 -15.04
C GLU A 180 14.70 6.41 -13.93
N ASN A 181 13.74 7.33 -13.96
CA ASN A 181 13.62 8.37 -12.93
C ASN A 181 13.25 7.79 -11.56
N CYS A 182 12.38 6.78 -11.48
CA CYS A 182 12.05 6.14 -10.20
C CYS A 182 13.26 5.38 -9.61
N THR A 183 14.04 4.74 -10.47
CA THR A 183 15.30 4.08 -10.09
C THR A 183 16.32 5.11 -9.59
N ASP A 184 16.48 6.21 -10.31
CA ASP A 184 17.31 7.34 -9.88
C ASP A 184 16.88 7.85 -8.51
N VAL A 185 15.58 8.12 -8.30
CA VAL A 185 15.03 8.60 -7.02
C VAL A 185 15.32 7.63 -5.85
N LEU A 186 15.30 6.32 -6.09
CA LEU A 186 15.64 5.31 -5.08
C LEU A 186 17.13 5.33 -4.71
N PHE A 187 18.00 5.27 -5.73
CA PHE A 187 19.45 5.09 -5.54
C PHE A 187 20.20 6.39 -5.23
N SER A 188 19.71 7.54 -5.70
CA SER A 188 20.19 8.88 -5.29
C SER A 188 19.67 9.32 -3.92
N ASN A 189 18.94 8.43 -3.22
CA ASN A 189 18.37 8.68 -1.88
C ASN A 189 17.35 9.83 -1.79
N LYS A 190 16.88 10.33 -2.92
CA LYS A 190 15.83 11.36 -3.02
C LYS A 190 14.49 10.90 -2.46
N ILE A 191 14.21 9.59 -2.51
CA ILE A 191 13.03 9.01 -1.86
C ILE A 191 13.03 9.24 -0.34
N THR A 192 14.19 9.21 0.32
CA THR A 192 14.29 9.46 1.76
C THR A 192 13.98 10.92 2.08
N PHE A 193 14.41 11.87 1.25
CA PHE A 193 13.99 13.27 1.39
C PHE A 193 12.46 13.44 1.33
N LEU A 194 11.78 12.71 0.44
CA LEU A 194 10.31 12.72 0.37
C LEU A 194 9.68 12.13 1.63
N MET A 195 10.26 11.06 2.19
CA MET A 195 9.80 10.48 3.47
C MET A 195 10.00 11.44 4.64
N ASP A 196 11.15 12.12 4.71
CA ASP A 196 11.48 13.10 5.75
C ASP A 196 10.50 14.28 5.73
N LEU A 197 10.21 14.78 4.54
CA LEU A 197 9.25 15.86 4.37
C LEU A 197 7.82 15.40 4.74
N LEU A 198 7.46 14.17 4.39
CA LEU A 198 6.15 13.59 4.72
C LEU A 198 5.99 13.39 6.23
N ILE A 199 6.95 12.78 6.92
CA ILE A 199 6.88 12.59 8.38
C ILE A 199 6.88 13.94 9.11
N HIS A 200 7.64 14.93 8.60
CA HIS A 200 7.63 16.28 9.15
C HIS A 200 6.24 16.92 9.04
N GLN A 201 5.62 16.88 7.86
CA GLN A 201 4.24 17.37 7.68
C GLN A 201 3.26 16.66 8.62
N LEU A 202 3.33 15.34 8.69
CA LEU A 202 2.44 14.57 9.58
C LEU A 202 2.68 14.91 11.05
N THR A 203 3.93 15.10 11.49
CA THR A 203 4.25 15.44 12.88
C THR A 203 3.73 16.82 13.26
N VAL A 204 3.74 17.78 12.34
CA VAL A 204 3.20 19.14 12.56
C VAL A 204 1.67 19.12 12.72
N TYR A 205 0.96 18.28 11.95
CA TYR A 205 -0.51 18.31 11.91
C TYR A 205 -1.21 17.18 12.69
N VAL A 206 -0.51 16.12 13.05
CA VAL A 206 -1.04 14.95 13.76
C VAL A 206 -0.44 14.90 15.18
N PRO A 207 -1.25 15.17 16.23
CA PRO A 207 -0.76 15.18 17.61
C PRO A 207 -0.33 13.78 18.08
N ASP A 208 0.61 13.73 19.03
CA ASP A 208 1.04 12.48 19.65
C ASP A 208 -0.07 11.87 20.54
N GLU A 209 -0.14 10.53 20.56
CA GLU A 209 -1.27 9.75 21.11
C GLU A 209 -1.58 10.03 22.58
N SER A 210 -0.64 10.56 23.36
CA SER A 210 -0.82 10.85 24.80
C SER A 210 -1.99 11.82 25.08
N ASN A 211 -2.45 12.57 24.08
CA ASN A 211 -3.54 13.56 24.20
C ASN A 211 -4.73 13.33 23.25
N ALA A 212 -4.73 12.28 22.41
CA ALA A 212 -5.73 12.12 21.33
C ALA A 212 -6.77 11.04 21.64
N ILE A 213 -7.99 11.45 22.01
CA ILE A 213 -9.15 10.56 22.02
C ILE A 213 -9.55 10.28 20.57
N LEU A 214 -9.21 9.10 20.05
CA LEU A 214 -9.73 8.56 18.77
C LEU A 214 -9.51 9.49 17.55
N GLY A 215 -8.29 10.02 17.35
CA GLY A 215 -7.95 10.82 16.15
C GLY A 215 -8.71 12.15 15.97
N ARG A 216 -9.62 12.53 16.89
CA ARG A 216 -10.47 13.74 16.73
C ARG A 216 -9.70 15.07 16.71
N ASN A 217 -8.44 15.06 17.11
CA ASN A 217 -7.61 16.25 17.24
C ASN A 217 -6.68 16.49 16.04
N THR A 218 -6.76 15.68 14.98
CA THR A 218 -5.94 15.86 13.77
C THR A 218 -6.32 17.17 13.07
N ASN A 219 -5.33 18.00 12.76
CA ASN A 219 -5.57 19.25 12.04
C ASN A 219 -6.00 18.93 10.60
N LYS A 220 -7.15 19.45 10.16
CA LYS A 220 -7.70 19.22 8.82
C LYS A 220 -6.77 19.70 7.69
N GLN A 221 -5.81 20.57 7.99
CA GLN A 221 -4.78 20.99 7.04
C GLN A 221 -3.84 19.86 6.63
N VAL A 222 -3.75 18.76 7.40
CA VAL A 222 -3.01 17.56 6.99
C VAL A 222 -3.51 17.00 5.66
N PHE A 223 -4.81 17.18 5.37
CA PHE A 223 -5.46 16.75 4.14
C PHE A 223 -5.28 17.74 2.98
N GLU A 224 -4.45 18.78 3.14
CA GLU A 224 -4.12 19.69 2.05
C GLU A 224 -3.20 19.04 1.00
N GLY A 225 -2.96 19.78 -0.08
CA GLY A 225 -2.38 19.24 -1.32
C GLY A 225 -0.93 18.78 -1.20
N LEU A 226 -0.13 19.32 -0.27
CA LEU A 226 1.30 18.96 -0.17
C LEU A 226 1.49 17.56 0.39
N THR A 227 0.95 17.26 1.58
CA THR A 227 1.01 15.92 2.19
C THR A 227 0.42 14.86 1.27
N THR A 228 -0.73 15.18 0.66
CA THR A 228 -1.38 14.33 -0.34
C THR A 228 -0.48 14.10 -1.56
N GLY A 229 0.21 15.14 -2.04
CA GLY A 229 1.16 15.05 -3.15
C GLY A 229 2.39 14.20 -2.82
N LEU A 230 2.91 14.29 -1.59
CA LEU A 230 4.03 13.47 -1.10
C LEU A 230 3.67 11.99 -1.07
N LEU A 231 2.48 11.66 -0.54
CA LEU A 231 1.97 10.28 -0.56
C LEU A 231 1.79 9.78 -2.01
N LYS A 232 1.23 10.63 -2.89
CA LYS A 232 1.01 10.29 -4.30
C LYS A 232 2.33 9.96 -5.02
N VAL A 233 3.33 10.85 -4.97
CA VAL A 233 4.60 10.61 -5.67
C VAL A 233 5.32 9.38 -5.14
N SER A 234 5.25 9.15 -3.83
CA SER A 234 5.87 7.99 -3.20
C SER A 234 5.21 6.69 -3.67
N ALA A 235 3.87 6.65 -3.70
CA ALA A 235 3.13 5.50 -4.23
C ALA A 235 3.43 5.25 -5.73
N VAL A 236 3.57 6.32 -6.53
CA VAL A 236 3.96 6.22 -7.95
C VAL A 236 5.36 5.62 -8.10
N VAL A 237 6.33 6.11 -7.32
CA VAL A 237 7.69 5.57 -7.32
C VAL A 237 7.68 4.09 -6.95
N PHE A 238 6.98 3.72 -5.87
CA PHE A 238 6.88 2.32 -5.45
C PHE A 238 6.27 1.43 -6.54
N GLY A 239 5.14 1.84 -7.13
CA GLY A 239 4.50 1.10 -8.22
C GLY A 239 5.42 0.92 -9.43
N CYS A 240 6.20 1.94 -9.78
CA CYS A 240 7.15 1.87 -10.89
C CYS A 240 8.33 0.93 -10.60
N LEU A 241 8.86 0.95 -9.37
CA LEU A 241 9.93 0.06 -8.92
C LEU A 241 9.48 -1.41 -8.89
N ILE A 242 8.24 -1.68 -8.50
CA ILE A 242 7.64 -3.03 -8.55
C ILE A 242 7.56 -3.53 -10.00
N ALA A 243 7.09 -2.69 -10.92
CA ALA A 243 6.90 -3.07 -12.32
C ALA A 243 8.22 -3.29 -13.09
N ASN A 244 9.33 -2.69 -12.66
CA ASN A 244 10.61 -2.68 -13.39
C ASN A 244 11.76 -3.29 -12.58
N ARG A 245 11.48 -4.26 -11.72
CA ARG A 245 12.49 -4.93 -10.90
C ARG A 245 13.62 -5.51 -11.78
N PRO A 246 14.91 -5.34 -11.40
CA PRO A 246 16.01 -5.98 -12.13
C PRO A 246 15.92 -7.51 -12.03
N ASP A 247 15.68 -8.20 -13.15
CA ASP A 247 15.78 -9.65 -13.21
C ASP A 247 17.23 -10.07 -12.94
N GLY A 248 17.44 -10.95 -11.95
CA GLY A 248 18.78 -11.37 -11.51
C GLY A 248 19.59 -12.19 -12.52
N ASN A 249 19.19 -12.26 -13.80
CA ASN A 249 19.67 -13.27 -14.75
C ASN A 249 20.15 -12.73 -16.12
N SER A 250 20.85 -11.60 -16.14
CA SER A 250 21.66 -11.22 -17.30
C SER A 250 23.15 -11.50 -17.05
N GLN A 251 23.53 -12.77 -16.96
CA GLN A 251 24.88 -13.20 -17.32
C GLN A 251 24.85 -13.75 -18.76
N PRO A 252 25.75 -13.32 -19.66
CA PRO A 252 25.96 -14.03 -20.92
C PRO A 252 26.44 -15.44 -20.60
N ILE A 253 25.77 -16.44 -21.15
CA ILE A 253 26.16 -17.85 -21.03
C ILE A 253 27.55 -18.02 -21.64
N THR A 254 28.57 -18.21 -20.80
CA THR A 254 29.83 -18.83 -21.21
C THR A 254 30.15 -19.99 -20.25
N PRO A 255 30.65 -21.15 -20.75
CA PRO A 255 30.73 -22.36 -19.94
C PRO A 255 31.86 -22.31 -18.90
N LYS A 256 31.55 -22.87 -17.72
CA LYS A 256 32.38 -23.05 -16.52
C LYS A 256 33.81 -23.52 -16.77
N ILE A 257 34.80 -22.91 -16.09
CA ILE A 257 35.92 -23.62 -15.41
C ILE A 257 36.38 -22.84 -14.14
N SER A 258 36.49 -23.60 -13.04
CA SER A 258 37.29 -23.48 -11.79
C SER A 258 37.25 -22.25 -10.85
N THR A 259 36.79 -22.52 -9.62
CA THR A 259 37.42 -22.21 -8.32
C THR A 259 38.23 -20.91 -8.17
N GLN A 260 37.59 -19.89 -7.59
CA GLN A 260 38.20 -19.02 -6.57
C GLN A 260 37.10 -18.25 -5.82
N GLU A 261 37.09 -18.39 -4.49
CA GLU A 261 36.36 -17.50 -3.59
C GLU A 261 36.94 -16.08 -3.73
N MET A 262 36.23 -15.23 -4.46
CA MET A 262 36.42 -13.78 -4.47
C MET A 262 35.10 -13.17 -4.04
N LYS A 263 35.13 -12.25 -3.07
CA LYS A 263 34.00 -11.37 -2.70
C LYS A 263 33.35 -10.85 -3.98
N SER A 264 32.26 -11.49 -4.40
CA SER A 264 31.51 -11.07 -5.57
C SER A 264 30.87 -9.74 -5.22
N LYS A 265 31.06 -8.73 -6.08
CA LYS A 265 30.28 -7.49 -5.99
C LYS A 265 28.79 -7.88 -5.94
N PRO A 266 27.98 -7.29 -5.05
CA PRO A 266 26.56 -7.61 -4.99
C PRO A 266 25.94 -7.42 -6.37
N SER A 267 25.09 -8.37 -6.79
CA SER A 267 24.39 -8.24 -8.06
C SER A 267 23.50 -6.99 -8.03
N GLN A 268 23.17 -6.44 -9.20
CA GLN A 268 22.26 -5.27 -9.27
C GLN A 268 20.91 -5.55 -8.57
N GLY A 269 20.42 -6.79 -8.64
CA GLY A 269 19.20 -7.22 -7.94
C GLY A 269 19.34 -7.29 -6.42
N ASP A 270 20.52 -7.62 -5.90
CA ASP A 270 20.77 -7.65 -4.44
C ASP A 270 20.93 -6.24 -3.88
N ALA A 271 21.61 -5.35 -4.59
CA ALA A 271 21.69 -3.94 -4.24
C ALA A 271 20.30 -3.28 -4.22
N PHE A 272 19.46 -3.57 -5.22
CA PHE A 272 18.07 -3.12 -5.26
C PHE A 272 17.27 -3.63 -4.06
N ASN A 273 17.32 -4.95 -3.80
CA ASN A 273 16.59 -5.56 -2.70
C ASN A 273 16.99 -4.97 -1.34
N SER A 274 18.30 -4.86 -1.06
CA SER A 274 18.82 -4.26 0.17
C SER A 274 18.34 -2.83 0.32
N ARG A 275 18.42 -2.02 -0.75
CA ARG A 275 18.03 -0.62 -0.72
C ARG A 275 16.55 -0.42 -0.41
N VAL A 276 15.68 -1.25 -0.98
CA VAL A 276 14.24 -1.24 -0.70
C VAL A 276 13.96 -1.70 0.74
N GLN A 277 14.63 -2.73 1.25
CA GLN A 277 14.50 -3.17 2.65
C GLN A 277 14.92 -2.06 3.63
N ASP A 278 16.02 -1.36 3.34
CA ASP A 278 16.49 -0.23 4.14
C ASP A 278 15.48 0.93 4.14
N LEU A 279 14.89 1.24 2.97
CA LEU A 279 13.85 2.26 2.87
C LEU A 279 12.62 1.89 3.69
N ILE A 280 12.17 0.64 3.62
CA ILE A 280 10.98 0.19 4.37
C ILE A 280 11.26 0.25 5.87
N SER A 281 12.40 -0.29 6.30
CA SER A 281 12.86 -0.21 7.70
C SER A 281 12.92 1.24 8.19
N TYR A 282 13.43 2.15 7.35
CA TYR A 282 13.50 3.57 7.65
C TYR A 282 12.11 4.18 7.87
N VAL A 283 11.17 3.95 6.95
CA VAL A 283 9.78 4.43 7.05
C VAL A 283 9.08 3.93 8.32
N VAL A 284 9.34 2.68 8.70
CA VAL A 284 8.84 2.10 9.96
C VAL A 284 9.48 2.80 11.16
N ASN A 285 10.81 2.94 11.19
CA ASN A 285 11.55 3.49 12.33
C ASN A 285 11.27 4.98 12.59
N ILE A 286 10.99 5.77 11.55
CA ILE A 286 10.58 7.18 11.73
C ILE A 286 9.13 7.34 12.22
N GLY A 287 8.39 6.26 12.45
CA GLY A 287 7.02 6.29 12.98
C GLY A 287 5.96 6.76 11.99
N LEU A 288 6.23 6.64 10.68
CA LEU A 288 5.32 7.13 9.65
C LEU A 288 3.99 6.36 9.64
N ILE A 289 4.03 5.05 9.91
CA ILE A 289 2.84 4.20 9.98
C ILE A 289 1.91 4.64 11.11
N ASP A 290 2.45 4.95 12.29
CA ASP A 290 1.69 5.44 13.44
C ASP A 290 1.02 6.80 13.15
N LYS A 291 1.75 7.71 12.50
CA LYS A 291 1.19 9.01 12.10
C LYS A 291 0.09 8.89 11.04
N LEU A 292 0.23 7.97 10.09
CA LEU A 292 -0.84 7.66 9.14
C LEU A 292 -2.04 7.02 9.84
N CYS A 293 -1.82 6.15 10.83
CA CYS A 293 -2.88 5.58 11.67
C CYS A 293 -3.71 6.70 12.32
N GLY A 294 -3.06 7.70 12.92
CA GLY A 294 -3.74 8.89 13.46
C GLY A 294 -4.58 9.65 12.43
N CYS A 295 -4.14 9.71 11.18
CA CYS A 295 -4.91 10.32 10.08
C CYS A 295 -6.14 9.48 9.73
N PHE A 296 -5.99 8.16 9.53
CA PHE A 296 -7.12 7.27 9.20
C PHE A 296 -8.17 7.27 10.31
N LEU A 297 -7.75 7.16 11.57
CA LEU A 297 -8.65 7.17 12.72
C LEU A 297 -9.32 8.54 12.96
N SER A 298 -8.79 9.64 12.42
CA SER A 298 -9.46 10.94 12.50
C SER A 298 -10.70 11.05 11.61
N VAL A 299 -10.80 10.20 10.58
CA VAL A 299 -11.93 10.20 9.65
C VAL A 299 -13.06 9.35 10.22
N GLN A 300 -14.12 10.03 10.66
CA GLN A 300 -15.28 9.43 11.31
C GLN A 300 -16.55 9.71 10.51
N GLY A 301 -16.48 9.78 9.18
CA GLY A 301 -17.58 10.28 8.34
C GLY A 301 -17.43 9.94 6.87
N PRO A 302 -18.51 10.04 6.07
CA PRO A 302 -18.42 9.96 4.62
C PRO A 302 -17.55 11.10 4.08
N VAL A 303 -16.80 10.82 3.02
CA VAL A 303 -15.86 11.78 2.41
C VAL A 303 -16.40 12.44 1.14
N ASP A 304 -17.67 12.20 0.83
CA ASP A 304 -18.34 12.70 -0.38
C ASP A 304 -18.22 14.24 -0.50
N GLU A 305 -18.38 14.96 0.61
CA GLU A 305 -18.32 16.43 0.67
C GLU A 305 -16.90 16.98 0.84
N ASN A 306 -15.91 16.12 1.07
CA ASN A 306 -14.52 16.53 1.28
C ASN A 306 -13.56 15.78 0.34
N PRO A 307 -13.48 16.20 -0.95
CA PRO A 307 -12.67 15.53 -1.96
C PRO A 307 -11.17 15.54 -1.64
N LYS A 308 -10.69 16.52 -0.88
CA LYS A 308 -9.28 16.59 -0.44
C LYS A 308 -8.96 15.46 0.53
N THR A 309 -9.80 15.25 1.54
CA THR A 309 -9.66 14.12 2.48
C THR A 309 -9.79 12.79 1.73
N ALA A 310 -10.74 12.64 0.80
CA ALA A 310 -10.83 11.41 0.01
C ALA A 310 -9.55 11.12 -0.78
N THR A 311 -8.99 12.14 -1.46
CA THR A 311 -7.75 12.00 -2.25
C THR A 311 -6.56 11.68 -1.36
N PHE A 312 -6.46 12.31 -0.18
CA PHE A 312 -5.45 11.97 0.83
C PHE A 312 -5.55 10.49 1.24
N LEU A 313 -6.74 10.03 1.62
CA LEU A 313 -6.96 8.65 2.08
C LEU A 313 -6.64 7.64 0.98
N GLN A 314 -7.00 7.95 -0.26
CA GLN A 314 -6.67 7.15 -1.43
C GLN A 314 -5.14 6.99 -1.57
N HIS A 315 -4.39 8.09 -1.52
CA HIS A 315 -2.93 8.02 -1.67
C HIS A 315 -2.22 7.46 -0.43
N ALA A 316 -2.76 7.67 0.77
CA ALA A 316 -2.24 7.06 2.00
C ALA A 316 -2.40 5.53 1.97
N ALA A 317 -3.57 5.02 1.58
CA ALA A 317 -3.78 3.58 1.40
C ALA A 317 -2.92 3.03 0.25
N GLY A 318 -2.80 3.78 -0.86
CA GLY A 318 -1.92 3.43 -1.97
C GLY A 318 -0.44 3.37 -1.61
N PHE A 319 0.02 4.25 -0.71
CA PHE A 319 1.37 4.23 -0.14
C PHE A 319 1.60 2.93 0.66
N LEU A 320 0.68 2.60 1.58
CA LEU A 320 0.77 1.36 2.37
C LEU A 320 0.72 0.10 1.49
N HIS A 321 -0.12 0.11 0.44
CA HIS A 321 -0.16 -0.95 -0.57
C HIS A 321 1.20 -1.12 -1.29
N GLY A 322 1.80 -0.02 -1.73
CA GLY A 322 3.13 -0.03 -2.38
C GLY A 322 4.21 -0.57 -1.46
N MET A 323 4.18 -0.18 -0.17
CA MET A 323 5.08 -0.68 0.87
C MET A 323 4.96 -2.20 1.06
N CYS A 324 3.74 -2.72 1.22
CA CYS A 324 3.51 -4.17 1.34
C CYS A 324 3.99 -4.94 0.11
N THR A 325 3.72 -4.41 -1.09
CA THR A 325 4.08 -5.07 -2.34
C THR A 325 5.60 -5.05 -2.57
N LEU A 326 6.27 -3.94 -2.27
CA LEU A 326 7.75 -3.86 -2.28
C LEU A 326 8.35 -4.82 -1.25
N CYS A 327 7.83 -4.83 -0.02
CA CYS A 327 8.30 -5.73 1.03
C CYS A 327 8.20 -7.19 0.58
N PHE A 328 7.04 -7.58 0.05
CA PHE A 328 6.81 -8.91 -0.50
C PHE A 328 7.83 -9.22 -1.62
N ALA A 329 8.07 -8.28 -2.54
CA ALA A 329 8.96 -8.50 -3.67
C ALA A 329 10.43 -8.74 -3.26
N VAL A 330 10.89 -8.07 -2.20
CA VAL A 330 12.29 -8.15 -1.76
C VAL A 330 12.54 -9.21 -0.69
N THR A 331 11.50 -9.64 0.03
CA THR A 331 11.58 -10.72 1.04
C THR A 331 11.14 -12.08 0.49
N GLY A 332 10.24 -12.11 -0.50
CA GLY A 332 9.53 -13.30 -0.97
C GLY A 332 10.26 -14.17 -2.00
N ARG A 333 11.59 -14.26 -1.97
CA ARG A 333 12.37 -14.91 -3.06
C ARG A 333 12.19 -16.44 -3.21
N SER A 334 11.44 -17.16 -2.36
CA SER A 334 11.38 -18.64 -2.49
C SER A 334 10.17 -19.38 -1.89
N HIS A 335 9.13 -18.71 -1.39
CA HIS A 335 8.11 -19.40 -0.56
C HIS A 335 6.68 -18.97 -0.86
N SER A 336 5.77 -19.96 -0.91
CA SER A 336 4.34 -19.79 -1.07
C SER A 336 3.80 -18.79 -0.04
N ILE A 337 2.71 -18.06 -0.36
CA ILE A 337 2.05 -17.19 0.63
C ILE A 337 1.52 -17.95 1.86
N PHE A 338 1.41 -19.28 1.73
CA PHE A 338 0.94 -20.19 2.77
C PHE A 338 2.08 -20.76 3.65
N ASP A 339 3.33 -20.40 3.38
CA ASP A 339 4.48 -20.84 4.17
C ASP A 339 4.68 -19.94 5.40
N ASN A 340 4.63 -20.51 6.60
CA ASN A 340 4.69 -19.78 7.88
C ASN A 340 6.09 -19.25 8.27
N ASN A 341 7.14 -19.50 7.47
CA ASN A 341 8.53 -19.18 7.83
C ASN A 341 9.02 -17.83 7.30
N ARG A 342 8.11 -16.93 6.91
CA ARG A 342 8.49 -15.62 6.37
C ARG A 342 9.00 -14.72 7.50
N GLN A 343 10.28 -14.39 7.44
CA GLN A 343 10.85 -13.34 8.28
C GLN A 343 10.73 -12.01 7.53
N ASP A 344 10.10 -11.03 8.17
CA ASP A 344 10.11 -9.64 7.72
C ASP A 344 11.26 -8.88 8.41
N PRO A 345 12.42 -8.70 7.76
CA PRO A 345 13.54 -7.97 8.36
C PRO A 345 13.28 -6.46 8.44
N THR A 346 12.20 -5.97 7.83
CA THR A 346 11.92 -4.53 7.74
C THR A 346 11.05 -4.01 8.88
N GLY A 347 10.40 -4.90 9.64
CA GLY A 347 9.49 -4.55 10.73
C GLY A 347 8.13 -4.01 10.28
N LEU A 348 7.85 -3.96 8.97
CA LEU A 348 6.59 -3.46 8.41
C LEU A 348 5.38 -4.24 8.93
N THR A 349 5.46 -5.58 8.93
CA THR A 349 4.38 -6.43 9.39
C THR A 349 4.06 -6.18 10.86
N ALA A 350 5.09 -6.08 11.71
CA ALA A 350 4.92 -5.80 13.13
C ALA A 350 4.29 -4.43 13.37
N ALA A 351 4.69 -3.40 12.63
CA ALA A 351 4.10 -2.06 12.71
C ALA A 351 2.62 -2.04 12.28
N LEU A 352 2.27 -2.77 11.22
CA LEU A 352 0.88 -2.90 10.76
C LEU A 352 0.02 -3.72 11.72
N GLN A 353 0.58 -4.74 12.37
CA GLN A 353 -0.09 -5.48 13.45
C GLN A 353 -0.34 -4.59 14.68
N ALA A 354 0.67 -3.83 15.12
CA ALA A 354 0.56 -2.96 16.29
C ALA A 354 -0.49 -1.84 16.11
N THR A 355 -0.79 -1.47 14.87
CA THR A 355 -1.70 -0.38 14.52
C THR A 355 -3.04 -0.85 13.93
N ASP A 356 -3.37 -2.14 14.02
CA ASP A 356 -4.58 -2.74 13.45
C ASP A 356 -4.78 -2.35 11.97
N LEU A 357 -3.77 -2.60 11.13
CA LEU A 357 -3.71 -2.18 9.72
C LEU A 357 -3.76 -0.66 9.56
N ALA A 358 -3.00 0.07 10.38
CA ALA A 358 -3.01 1.53 10.44
C ALA A 358 -4.43 2.14 10.57
N GLY A 359 -5.37 1.41 11.18
CA GLY A 359 -6.77 1.85 11.31
C GLY A 359 -7.54 1.98 9.99
N VAL A 360 -7.04 1.47 8.86
CA VAL A 360 -7.68 1.61 7.54
C VAL A 360 -9.04 0.91 7.48
N LEU A 361 -9.19 -0.24 8.13
CA LEU A 361 -10.48 -0.95 8.20
C LEU A 361 -11.53 -0.13 8.95
N HIS A 362 -11.15 0.45 10.10
CA HIS A 362 -12.01 1.35 10.85
C HIS A 362 -12.42 2.56 10.02
N MET A 363 -11.46 3.21 9.36
CA MET A 363 -11.73 4.36 8.48
C MET A 363 -12.71 3.98 7.36
N LEU A 364 -12.48 2.86 6.67
CA LEU A 364 -13.35 2.41 5.58
C LEU A 364 -14.77 2.13 6.07
N TYR A 365 -14.91 1.53 7.26
CA TYR A 365 -16.22 1.35 7.89
C TYR A 365 -16.91 2.69 8.14
N CYS A 366 -16.20 3.68 8.71
CA CYS A 366 -16.74 5.02 8.93
C CYS A 366 -17.14 5.71 7.62
N VAL A 367 -16.31 5.67 6.59
CA VAL A 367 -16.60 6.30 5.29
C VAL A 367 -17.88 5.72 4.66
N LEU A 368 -18.10 4.41 4.79
CA LEU A 368 -19.24 3.74 4.15
C LEU A 368 -20.55 3.85 4.95
N PHE A 369 -20.49 3.93 6.29
CA PHE A 369 -21.68 3.75 7.15
C PHE A 369 -21.94 4.88 8.15
N HIS A 370 -21.05 5.87 8.29
CA HIS A 370 -21.32 6.95 9.22
C HIS A 370 -22.43 7.87 8.67
N GLY A 371 -23.47 8.11 9.47
CA GLY A 371 -24.65 8.91 9.07
C GLY A 371 -25.90 8.10 8.69
N THR A 372 -25.85 6.77 8.54
CA THR A 372 -27.06 5.95 8.27
C THR A 372 -27.86 5.61 9.54
N ILE A 373 -27.60 6.31 10.65
CA ILE A 373 -28.27 6.12 11.95
C ILE A 373 -29.38 7.17 12.17
N SER A 374 -29.47 8.18 11.30
CA SER A 374 -30.45 9.27 11.40
C SER A 374 -31.65 9.04 10.47
N ASP A 375 -32.38 7.94 10.65
CA ASP A 375 -33.85 7.87 10.54
C ASP A 375 -34.34 6.42 10.53
N PRO A 376 -35.06 5.94 11.57
CA PRO A 376 -35.65 4.60 11.59
C PRO A 376 -36.79 4.39 10.57
N GLY A 377 -37.22 5.45 9.87
CA GLY A 377 -38.43 5.44 9.02
C GLY A 377 -38.20 5.66 7.53
N THR A 378 -37.04 6.15 7.10
CA THR A 378 -36.77 6.48 5.69
C THR A 378 -35.27 6.39 5.38
N SER A 379 -34.79 5.22 5.02
CA SER A 379 -33.64 5.14 4.11
C SER A 379 -33.55 3.73 3.53
N SER A 380 -33.83 3.61 2.23
CA SER A 380 -33.15 2.60 1.44
C SER A 380 -31.64 2.75 1.67
N PRO A 381 -30.85 1.66 1.72
CA PRO A 381 -29.40 1.79 1.74
C PRO A 381 -28.98 2.69 0.58
N LYS A 382 -28.01 3.61 0.79
CA LYS A 382 -27.47 4.45 -0.30
C LYS A 382 -27.18 3.53 -1.50
N GLU A 383 -28.02 3.58 -2.53
CA GLU A 383 -28.00 2.61 -3.64
C GLU A 383 -26.72 2.75 -4.49
N SER A 384 -26.02 3.88 -4.35
CA SER A 384 -24.73 4.12 -4.98
C SER A 384 -23.80 4.94 -4.09
N TYR A 385 -22.52 4.59 -4.08
CA TYR A 385 -21.45 5.40 -3.51
C TYR A 385 -20.97 6.47 -4.50
N ALA A 386 -20.49 7.60 -3.99
CA ALA A 386 -19.82 8.58 -4.83
C ALA A 386 -18.45 8.06 -5.29
N GLN A 387 -17.96 8.58 -6.42
CA GLN A 387 -16.68 8.13 -7.01
C GLN A 387 -15.50 8.23 -6.03
N ASN A 388 -15.43 9.30 -5.23
CA ASN A 388 -14.39 9.47 -4.21
C ASN A 388 -14.40 8.34 -3.17
N THR A 389 -15.58 7.97 -2.68
CA THR A 389 -15.77 6.87 -1.73
C THR A 389 -15.38 5.52 -2.35
N VAL A 390 -15.74 5.29 -3.62
CA VAL A 390 -15.32 4.10 -4.39
C VAL A 390 -13.80 4.02 -4.51
N GLN A 391 -13.12 5.14 -4.82
CA GLN A 391 -11.65 5.15 -4.95
C GLN A 391 -10.94 4.87 -3.62
N VAL A 392 -11.45 5.42 -2.51
CA VAL A 392 -10.93 5.09 -1.17
C VAL A 392 -11.09 3.59 -0.89
N ALA A 393 -12.27 3.03 -1.16
CA ALA A 393 -12.53 1.61 -0.96
C ALA A 393 -11.59 0.71 -1.79
N ILE A 394 -11.37 1.04 -3.07
CA ILE A 394 -10.44 0.30 -3.94
C ILE A 394 -9.03 0.29 -3.35
N GLN A 395 -8.49 1.45 -2.95
CA GLN A 395 -7.12 1.50 -2.43
C GLN A 395 -6.99 0.83 -1.06
N SER A 396 -8.00 0.95 -0.19
CA SER A 396 -8.01 0.23 1.09
C SER A 396 -8.01 -1.29 0.90
N LEU A 397 -8.81 -1.82 -0.03
CA LEU A 397 -8.83 -3.25 -0.32
C LEU A 397 -7.55 -3.74 -0.99
N ARG A 398 -6.94 -2.94 -1.87
CA ARG A 398 -5.61 -3.23 -2.44
C ARG A 398 -4.56 -3.36 -1.36
N PHE A 399 -4.57 -2.44 -0.40
CA PHE A 399 -3.70 -2.51 0.75
C PHE A 399 -3.94 -3.80 1.55
N PHE A 400 -5.19 -4.13 1.89
CA PHE A 400 -5.53 -5.38 2.58
C PHE A 400 -5.05 -6.61 1.84
N ASN A 401 -5.30 -6.68 0.52
CA ASN A 401 -4.87 -7.80 -0.32
C ASN A 401 -3.34 -7.91 -0.37
N SER A 402 -2.61 -6.80 -0.49
CA SER A 402 -1.14 -6.81 -0.45
C SER A 402 -0.58 -7.20 0.92
N PHE A 403 -1.25 -6.83 2.01
CA PHE A 403 -0.82 -7.24 3.35
C PHE A 403 -1.11 -8.72 3.59
N ALA A 404 -2.26 -9.23 3.14
CA ALA A 404 -2.56 -10.67 3.18
C ALA A 404 -1.56 -11.50 2.36
N ALA A 405 -1.09 -10.99 1.23
CA ALA A 405 -0.04 -11.63 0.44
C ALA A 405 1.33 -11.59 1.15
N LEU A 406 1.61 -10.53 1.92
CA LEU A 406 2.83 -10.37 2.71
C LEU A 406 2.84 -11.32 3.91
N ASP A 407 1.82 -11.24 4.77
CA ASP A 407 1.62 -12.04 5.97
C ASP A 407 0.13 -12.39 6.16
N LEU A 408 -0.25 -13.56 5.66
CA LEU A 408 -1.61 -14.05 5.70
C LEU A 408 -2.12 -14.30 7.13
N PRO A 409 -1.38 -15.00 8.03
CA PRO A 409 -1.79 -15.17 9.42
C PRO A 409 -2.04 -13.86 10.15
N ALA A 410 -1.16 -12.86 9.99
CA ALA A 410 -1.32 -11.54 10.58
C ALA A 410 -2.60 -10.86 10.09
N PHE A 411 -2.81 -10.84 8.78
CA PHE A 411 -4.01 -10.26 8.17
C PHE A 411 -5.29 -10.91 8.71
N GLN A 412 -5.36 -12.24 8.70
CA GLN A 412 -6.51 -12.99 9.17
C GLN A 412 -6.77 -12.77 10.66
N SER A 413 -5.72 -12.68 11.48
CA SER A 413 -5.84 -12.43 12.92
C SER A 413 -6.41 -11.03 13.22
N ILE A 414 -5.90 -9.98 12.56
CA ILE A 414 -6.37 -8.61 12.78
C ILE A 414 -7.81 -8.44 12.29
N VAL A 415 -8.08 -8.80 11.03
CA VAL A 415 -9.42 -8.65 10.45
C VAL A 415 -10.43 -9.60 11.10
N GLY A 416 -9.98 -10.75 11.59
CA GLY A 416 -10.79 -11.75 12.30
C GLY A 416 -11.10 -11.39 13.75
N ALA A 417 -10.40 -10.39 14.34
CA ALA A 417 -10.59 -9.99 15.72
C ALA A 417 -12.04 -9.58 16.02
N GLU A 418 -12.44 -9.71 17.30
CA GLU A 418 -13.78 -9.40 17.76
C GLU A 418 -14.18 -7.97 17.35
N GLY A 419 -15.29 -7.86 16.62
CA GLY A 419 -15.83 -6.59 16.15
C GLY A 419 -15.22 -6.04 14.87
N LEU A 420 -13.90 -6.18 14.62
CA LEU A 420 -13.30 -5.89 13.32
C LEU A 420 -13.83 -6.84 12.23
N SER A 421 -14.02 -8.10 12.56
CA SER A 421 -14.63 -9.10 11.67
C SER A 421 -16.07 -8.76 11.28
N LEU A 422 -16.85 -8.17 12.20
CA LEU A 422 -18.21 -7.70 11.91
C LEU A 422 -18.20 -6.46 11.01
N ALA A 423 -17.28 -5.52 11.26
CA ALA A 423 -17.07 -4.36 10.40
C ALA A 423 -16.65 -4.80 8.98
N PHE A 424 -15.69 -5.72 8.85
CA PHE A 424 -15.28 -6.30 7.58
C PHE A 424 -16.44 -6.95 6.84
N ARG A 425 -17.26 -7.76 7.53
CA ARG A 425 -18.47 -8.38 6.95
C ARG A 425 -19.44 -7.34 6.40
N HIS A 426 -19.68 -6.24 7.14
CA HIS A 426 -20.55 -5.16 6.68
C HIS A 426 -19.97 -4.45 5.46
N ILE A 427 -18.68 -4.11 5.47
CA ILE A 427 -17.95 -3.52 4.34
C ILE A 427 -18.11 -4.42 3.10
N ALA A 428 -17.74 -5.70 3.20
CA ALA A 428 -17.81 -6.65 2.09
C ALA A 428 -19.24 -6.78 1.55
N SER A 429 -20.24 -6.95 2.42
CA SER A 429 -21.64 -7.08 2.02
C SER A 429 -22.16 -5.84 1.27
N SER A 430 -21.78 -4.65 1.75
CA SER A 430 -22.23 -3.39 1.16
C SER A 430 -21.54 -3.08 -0.16
N LEU A 431 -20.23 -3.32 -0.27
CA LEU A 431 -19.49 -3.12 -1.53
C LEU A 431 -19.92 -4.14 -2.60
N LEU A 432 -20.18 -5.40 -2.24
CA LEU A 432 -20.77 -6.39 -3.15
C LEU A 432 -22.17 -5.97 -3.61
N GLY A 433 -23.00 -5.44 -2.69
CA GLY A 433 -24.30 -4.88 -3.03
C GLY A 433 -24.21 -3.69 -4.01
N HIS A 434 -23.28 -2.77 -3.78
CA HIS A 434 -23.02 -1.66 -4.69
C HIS A 434 -22.61 -2.17 -6.09
N CYS A 435 -21.68 -3.12 -6.15
CA CYS A 435 -21.19 -3.68 -7.42
C CYS A 435 -22.26 -4.47 -8.20
N SER A 436 -23.32 -4.95 -7.54
CA SER A 436 -24.45 -5.58 -8.24
C SER A 436 -25.35 -4.58 -8.98
N HIS A 437 -25.34 -3.30 -8.58
CA HIS A 437 -26.14 -2.24 -9.20
C HIS A 437 -25.30 -1.35 -10.12
N VAL A 438 -24.04 -1.10 -9.77
CA VAL A 438 -23.11 -0.26 -10.52
C VAL A 438 -21.93 -1.11 -10.94
N SER A 439 -21.71 -1.23 -12.25
CA SER A 439 -20.56 -1.98 -12.77
C SER A 439 -19.26 -1.26 -12.39
N CYS A 440 -18.52 -1.87 -11.48
CA CYS A 440 -17.19 -1.45 -11.06
C CYS A 440 -16.32 -2.69 -10.83
N GLU A 441 -15.83 -3.29 -11.93
CA GLU A 441 -15.04 -4.53 -11.87
C GLU A 441 -13.82 -4.41 -10.97
N SER A 442 -13.13 -3.27 -11.00
CA SER A 442 -11.96 -3.04 -10.14
C SER A 442 -12.30 -3.16 -8.66
N LEU A 443 -13.41 -2.57 -8.20
CA LEU A 443 -13.83 -2.67 -6.80
C LEU A 443 -14.28 -4.10 -6.48
N LEU A 444 -15.09 -4.68 -7.36
CA LEU A 444 -15.63 -6.03 -7.18
C LEU A 444 -14.51 -7.07 -7.04
N HIS A 445 -13.48 -7.01 -7.89
CA HIS A 445 -12.35 -7.94 -7.85
C HIS A 445 -11.58 -7.83 -6.52
N GLU A 446 -11.30 -6.62 -6.05
CA GLU A 446 -10.57 -6.42 -4.79
C GLU A 446 -11.35 -6.96 -3.58
N VAL A 447 -12.68 -6.77 -3.54
CA VAL A 447 -13.53 -7.33 -2.47
C VAL A 447 -13.55 -8.86 -2.53
N ILE A 448 -13.72 -9.45 -3.72
CA ILE A 448 -13.70 -10.91 -3.90
C ILE A 448 -12.38 -11.49 -3.39
N VAL A 449 -11.25 -10.88 -3.78
CA VAL A 449 -9.91 -11.33 -3.37
C VAL A 449 -9.73 -11.24 -1.87
N CYS A 450 -10.13 -10.11 -1.27
CA CYS A 450 -10.00 -9.86 0.16
C CYS A 450 -10.82 -10.86 0.99
N VAL A 451 -12.02 -11.23 0.54
CA VAL A 451 -12.83 -12.28 1.19
C VAL A 451 -12.16 -13.65 1.08
N GLY A 452 -11.53 -13.96 -0.05
CA GLY A 452 -10.77 -15.20 -0.22
C GLY A 452 -9.60 -15.29 0.78
N TYR A 453 -8.78 -14.24 0.86
CA TYR A 453 -7.68 -14.20 1.84
C TYR A 453 -8.17 -14.23 3.29
N PHE A 454 -9.28 -13.57 3.58
CA PHE A 454 -9.85 -13.58 4.93
C PHE A 454 -10.27 -15.01 5.38
N THR A 455 -10.71 -15.85 4.45
CA THR A 455 -11.35 -17.14 4.76
C THR A 455 -10.49 -18.37 4.53
N VAL A 456 -9.48 -18.31 3.65
CA VAL A 456 -8.66 -19.46 3.28
C VAL A 456 -8.04 -20.14 4.50
N ASN A 457 -8.32 -21.44 4.69
CA ASN A 457 -7.86 -22.25 5.81
C ASN A 457 -8.17 -21.68 7.21
N HIS A 458 -9.20 -20.85 7.35
CA HIS A 458 -9.52 -20.21 8.62
C HIS A 458 -11.01 -20.41 8.99
N PRO A 459 -11.35 -21.50 9.71
CA PRO A 459 -12.74 -21.87 10.00
C PRO A 459 -13.57 -20.77 10.66
N ASP A 460 -13.01 -20.04 11.63
CA ASP A 460 -13.74 -18.97 12.33
C ASP A 460 -14.12 -17.83 11.37
N ASN A 461 -13.18 -17.39 10.52
CA ASN A 461 -13.42 -16.37 9.50
C ASN A 461 -14.39 -16.84 8.41
N GLN A 462 -14.37 -18.13 8.05
CA GLN A 462 -15.38 -18.74 7.16
C GLN A 462 -16.80 -18.64 7.74
N VAL A 463 -16.96 -18.76 9.07
CA VAL A 463 -18.27 -18.60 9.73
C VAL A 463 -18.78 -17.17 9.63
N ILE A 464 -17.89 -16.18 9.67
CA ILE A 464 -18.26 -14.76 9.54
C ILE A 464 -18.97 -14.50 8.20
N VAL A 465 -18.46 -15.00 7.07
CA VAL A 465 -19.00 -14.68 5.73
C VAL A 465 -20.35 -15.34 5.42
N GLN A 466 -20.71 -16.42 6.10
CA GLN A 466 -22.04 -17.06 6.00
C GLN A 466 -23.08 -16.46 6.95
N SER A 467 -22.70 -15.56 7.86
CA SER A 467 -23.57 -15.03 8.91
C SER A 467 -24.15 -13.64 8.59
N GLY A 468 -25.18 -13.24 9.34
CA GLY A 468 -25.77 -11.90 9.27
C GLY A 468 -27.04 -11.81 8.41
N ARG A 469 -27.33 -10.61 7.91
CA ARG A 469 -28.52 -10.38 7.08
C ARG A 469 -28.34 -11.06 5.72
N HIS A 470 -29.39 -11.73 5.25
CA HIS A 470 -29.45 -12.32 3.92
C HIS A 470 -29.71 -11.26 2.83
N PRO A 471 -29.17 -11.41 1.62
CA PRO A 471 -28.17 -12.42 1.25
C PRO A 471 -26.83 -12.14 1.96
N THR A 472 -26.22 -13.20 2.51
CA THR A 472 -24.93 -13.13 3.23
C THR A 472 -23.79 -12.80 2.26
N VAL A 473 -22.58 -12.54 2.77
CA VAL A 473 -21.41 -12.28 1.89
C VAL A 473 -21.16 -13.47 0.98
N LEU A 474 -21.21 -14.70 1.52
CA LEU A 474 -21.06 -15.92 0.72
C LEU A 474 -22.15 -16.06 -0.34
N GLN A 475 -23.42 -15.81 0.01
CA GLN A 475 -24.52 -15.87 -0.97
C GLN A 475 -24.37 -14.81 -2.06
N LYS A 476 -23.99 -13.57 -1.70
CA LYS A 476 -23.74 -12.50 -2.68
C LYS A 476 -22.65 -12.86 -3.68
N LEU A 477 -21.59 -13.56 -3.24
CA LEU A 477 -20.55 -14.07 -4.14
C LEU A 477 -21.09 -15.15 -5.10
N CYS A 478 -21.98 -16.02 -4.63
CA CYS A 478 -22.62 -17.05 -5.45
C CYS A 478 -23.65 -16.47 -6.43
N GLN A 479 -24.18 -15.27 -6.15
CA GLN A 479 -25.19 -14.58 -6.94
C GLN A 479 -24.62 -13.53 -7.91
N LEU A 480 -23.30 -13.51 -8.12
CA LEU A 480 -22.66 -12.62 -9.09
C LEU A 480 -23.16 -12.88 -10.52
N PRO A 481 -22.97 -11.93 -11.47
CA PRO A 481 -23.36 -12.14 -12.86
C PRO A 481 -22.73 -13.41 -13.46
N PHE A 482 -23.47 -14.09 -14.35
CA PHE A 482 -23.06 -15.35 -14.98
C PHE A 482 -21.64 -15.35 -15.60
N GLN A 483 -21.14 -14.18 -16.02
CA GLN A 483 -19.78 -14.02 -16.54
C GLN A 483 -18.71 -14.45 -15.53
N TYR A 484 -18.93 -14.26 -14.23
CA TYR A 484 -18.02 -14.73 -13.17
C TYR A 484 -17.99 -16.26 -12.99
N PHE A 485 -18.90 -16.97 -13.65
CA PHE A 485 -18.99 -18.43 -13.66
C PHE A 485 -18.68 -19.05 -15.03
N SER A 486 -18.40 -18.22 -16.05
CA SER A 486 -18.22 -18.69 -17.44
C SER A 486 -17.03 -18.07 -18.18
N ASP A 487 -16.68 -16.80 -17.95
CA ASP A 487 -15.49 -16.17 -18.56
C ASP A 487 -14.21 -16.68 -17.83
N PRO A 488 -13.25 -17.32 -18.53
CA PRO A 488 -12.02 -17.82 -17.92
C PRO A 488 -11.24 -16.78 -17.10
N ARG A 489 -11.31 -15.49 -17.48
CA ARG A 489 -10.63 -14.41 -16.75
C ARG A 489 -11.31 -14.12 -15.41
N LEU A 490 -12.65 -14.08 -15.40
CA LEU A 490 -13.43 -13.74 -14.20
C LEU A 490 -13.57 -14.92 -13.24
N ILE A 491 -13.59 -16.15 -13.77
CA ILE A 491 -13.54 -17.38 -12.96
C ILE A 491 -12.26 -17.40 -12.11
N LYS A 492 -11.10 -17.02 -12.67
CA LYS A 492 -9.84 -16.90 -11.91
C LYS A 492 -9.89 -15.87 -10.77
N VAL A 493 -10.83 -14.92 -10.82
CA VAL A 493 -11.06 -13.97 -9.73
C VAL A 493 -11.94 -14.61 -8.64
N LEU A 494 -13.08 -15.18 -9.03
CA LEU A 494 -14.12 -15.65 -8.11
C LEU A 494 -13.84 -17.02 -7.47
N PHE A 495 -13.49 -18.02 -8.29
CA PHE A 495 -13.49 -19.42 -7.83
C PHE A 495 -12.49 -19.67 -6.71
N PRO A 496 -11.25 -19.11 -6.71
CA PRO A 496 -10.35 -19.28 -5.57
C PRO A 496 -10.95 -18.79 -4.25
N SER A 497 -11.73 -17.69 -4.27
CA SER A 497 -12.39 -17.18 -3.07
C SER A 497 -13.57 -18.04 -2.61
N LEU A 498 -14.35 -18.61 -3.54
CA LEU A 498 -15.40 -19.57 -3.19
C LEU A 498 -14.81 -20.87 -2.61
N ILE A 499 -13.71 -21.35 -3.19
CA ILE A 499 -12.96 -22.51 -2.68
C ILE A 499 -12.47 -22.21 -1.25
N ALA A 500 -11.80 -21.07 -1.05
CA ALA A 500 -11.32 -20.64 0.25
C ALA A 500 -12.42 -20.51 1.31
N ALA A 501 -13.58 -19.96 0.93
CA ALA A 501 -14.71 -19.78 1.83
C ALA A 501 -15.40 -21.11 2.19
N CYS A 502 -15.44 -22.08 1.29
CA CYS A 502 -16.24 -23.30 1.47
C CYS A 502 -15.42 -24.55 1.84
N TYR A 503 -14.14 -24.62 1.50
CA TYR A 503 -13.33 -25.81 1.76
C TYR A 503 -13.25 -26.11 3.27
N ASN A 504 -13.45 -27.38 3.62
CA ASN A 504 -13.50 -27.88 5.00
C ASN A 504 -14.58 -27.23 5.88
N ASN A 505 -15.63 -26.65 5.28
CA ASN A 505 -16.78 -26.09 5.99
C ASN A 505 -18.09 -26.56 5.35
N LEU A 506 -18.77 -27.48 6.04
CA LEU A 506 -19.96 -28.13 5.49
C LEU A 506 -21.14 -27.17 5.30
N GLN A 507 -21.33 -26.24 6.24
CA GLN A 507 -22.43 -25.27 6.15
C GLN A 507 -22.22 -24.32 4.97
N ASN A 508 -21.00 -23.82 4.79
CA ASN A 508 -20.66 -22.99 3.63
C ASN A 508 -20.83 -23.75 2.31
N LYS A 509 -20.49 -25.05 2.29
CA LYS A 509 -20.74 -25.90 1.11
C LYS A 509 -22.23 -26.06 0.83
N ILE A 510 -23.08 -26.27 1.84
CA ILE A 510 -24.54 -26.38 1.64
C ILE A 510 -25.10 -25.08 1.05
N ILE A 511 -24.65 -23.91 1.53
CA ILE A 511 -25.05 -22.61 0.99
C ILE A 511 -24.62 -22.48 -0.48
N LEU A 512 -23.37 -22.87 -0.79
CA LEU A 512 -22.86 -22.88 -2.17
C LEU A 512 -23.70 -23.77 -3.10
N GLU A 513 -24.07 -24.98 -2.65
CA GLU A 513 -24.87 -25.94 -3.41
C GLU A 513 -26.31 -25.48 -3.70
N GLN A 514 -26.84 -24.56 -2.90
CA GLN A 514 -28.15 -23.96 -3.15
C GLN A 514 -28.12 -22.98 -4.34
N GLU A 515 -26.96 -22.38 -4.62
CA GLU A 515 -26.81 -21.30 -5.60
C GLU A 515 -26.09 -21.76 -6.88
N MET A 516 -25.14 -22.71 -6.78
CA MET A 516 -24.37 -23.20 -7.92
C MET A 516 -23.88 -24.66 -7.74
N SER A 517 -23.42 -25.28 -8.84
CA SER A 517 -22.86 -26.64 -8.78
C SER A 517 -21.40 -26.66 -8.29
N CYS A 518 -21.14 -27.37 -7.19
CA CYS A 518 -19.78 -27.64 -6.67
C CYS A 518 -18.85 -28.32 -7.70
N VAL A 519 -19.40 -28.98 -8.72
CA VAL A 519 -18.61 -29.61 -9.80
C VAL A 519 -17.79 -28.56 -10.56
N LEU A 520 -18.27 -27.32 -10.67
CA LEU A 520 -17.53 -26.23 -11.31
C LEU A 520 -16.21 -25.94 -10.58
N LEU A 521 -16.25 -25.88 -9.24
CA LEU A 521 -15.04 -25.66 -8.42
C LEU A 521 -14.10 -26.86 -8.50
N ALA A 522 -14.63 -28.08 -8.45
CA ALA A 522 -13.83 -29.29 -8.56
C ALA A 522 -13.13 -29.42 -9.93
N THR A 523 -13.81 -29.02 -11.01
CA THR A 523 -13.25 -29.02 -12.38
C THR A 523 -12.18 -27.96 -12.51
N PHE A 524 -12.43 -26.75 -11.99
CA PHE A 524 -11.43 -25.68 -11.96
C PHE A 524 -10.15 -26.09 -11.24
N ILE A 525 -10.25 -26.73 -10.05
CA ILE A 525 -9.07 -27.25 -9.35
C ILE A 525 -8.35 -28.31 -10.20
N GLN A 526 -9.11 -29.19 -10.87
CA GLN A 526 -8.55 -30.23 -11.73
C GLN A 526 -7.77 -29.65 -12.92
N ASP A 527 -8.31 -28.62 -13.58
CA ASP A 527 -7.67 -27.97 -14.74
C ASP A 527 -6.33 -27.34 -14.34
N PHE A 528 -6.25 -26.69 -13.17
CA PHE A 528 -4.99 -26.17 -12.64
C PHE A 528 -4.00 -27.28 -12.24
N ALA A 529 -4.50 -28.40 -11.70
CA ALA A 529 -3.66 -29.55 -11.34
C ALA A 529 -3.15 -30.34 -12.57
N GLN A 530 -3.90 -30.33 -13.68
CA GLN A 530 -3.54 -31.01 -14.94
C GLN A 530 -2.72 -30.15 -15.91
N THR A 531 -2.44 -28.90 -15.54
CA THR A 531 -1.52 -28.03 -16.28
C THR A 531 -0.15 -27.95 -15.59
N PRO A 532 0.59 -29.06 -15.32
CA PRO A 532 2.00 -28.95 -15.00
C PRO A 532 2.76 -28.75 -16.31
N GLY A 533 2.85 -27.49 -16.77
CA GLY A 533 3.77 -27.09 -17.84
C GLY A 533 3.21 -27.10 -19.27
N GLN A 534 2.60 -25.99 -19.69
CA GLN A 534 2.98 -25.34 -20.95
C GLN A 534 4.13 -24.35 -20.69
N ALA A 535 5.18 -24.86 -20.04
CA ALA A 535 6.47 -24.18 -19.88
C ALA A 535 7.61 -24.94 -20.61
N ASP A 536 7.34 -26.11 -21.19
CA ASP A 536 8.38 -26.96 -21.79
C ASP A 536 8.34 -27.08 -23.32
N THR A 537 7.64 -26.18 -24.04
CA THR A 537 7.88 -26.04 -25.50
C THR A 537 7.75 -24.62 -26.05
N GLN A 538 8.00 -23.61 -25.22
CA GLN A 538 8.53 -22.30 -25.62
C GLN A 538 8.89 -21.50 -24.37
N SER A 539 10.19 -21.27 -24.20
CA SER A 539 10.87 -20.56 -23.10
C SER A 539 10.89 -21.25 -21.73
N TYR A 540 12.06 -21.81 -21.39
CA TYR A 540 12.52 -22.00 -20.00
C TYR A 540 12.17 -20.74 -19.19
N GLN A 541 11.23 -20.84 -18.25
CA GLN A 541 11.08 -19.81 -17.23
C GLN A 541 12.06 -20.12 -16.09
N PRO A 542 13.01 -19.22 -15.78
CA PRO A 542 13.81 -19.36 -14.57
C PRO A 542 12.94 -19.03 -13.36
N GLU A 543 13.04 -19.86 -12.32
CA GLU A 543 12.64 -19.56 -10.95
C GLU A 543 13.14 -18.15 -10.57
N GLY A 544 12.24 -17.19 -10.34
CA GLY A 544 12.66 -15.82 -10.02
C GLY A 544 11.68 -14.68 -10.33
N LYS A 545 10.47 -14.93 -10.84
CA LYS A 545 9.48 -13.86 -11.01
C LYS A 545 8.71 -13.60 -9.71
N CYS A 546 8.83 -12.38 -9.20
CA CYS A 546 7.92 -11.85 -8.18
C CYS A 546 6.53 -11.66 -8.81
N LEU A 547 5.49 -11.82 -7.98
CA LEU A 547 4.08 -11.69 -8.39
C LEU A 547 3.83 -10.41 -9.21
N GLY A 548 3.65 -10.53 -10.52
CA GLY A 548 3.12 -9.48 -11.37
C GLY A 548 1.63 -9.26 -11.13
N SER A 549 1.04 -8.26 -11.80
CA SER A 549 -0.40 -7.94 -11.68
C SER A 549 -1.35 -9.07 -12.12
N GLN A 550 -0.83 -10.17 -12.67
CA GLN A 550 -1.60 -11.36 -13.04
C GLN A 550 -1.35 -12.55 -12.10
N ASP A 551 -0.30 -12.51 -11.27
CA ASP A 551 0.10 -13.66 -10.48
C ASP A 551 -0.74 -13.81 -9.20
N TYR A 552 -1.37 -12.76 -8.68
CA TYR A 552 -2.30 -12.87 -7.54
C TYR A 552 -3.64 -13.55 -7.89
N LEU A 553 -3.93 -13.73 -9.20
CA LEU A 553 -5.07 -14.48 -9.70
C LEU A 553 -4.75 -15.96 -9.92
N GLU A 554 -3.49 -16.37 -9.78
CA GLU A 554 -3.12 -17.77 -9.80
C GLU A 554 -3.65 -18.48 -8.56
N LEU A 555 -4.24 -19.66 -8.75
CA LEU A 555 -4.86 -20.42 -7.67
C LEU A 555 -3.84 -20.71 -6.55
N ALA A 556 -2.57 -20.95 -6.89
CA ALA A 556 -1.49 -21.22 -5.95
C ALA A 556 -1.23 -20.08 -4.95
N ASN A 557 -1.58 -18.84 -5.33
CA ASN A 557 -1.43 -17.65 -4.48
C ASN A 557 -2.73 -17.28 -3.76
N ARG A 558 -3.74 -18.15 -3.82
CA ARG A 558 -5.09 -17.91 -3.27
C ARG A 558 -5.66 -19.11 -2.53
N PHE A 559 -5.14 -20.30 -2.80
CA PHE A 559 -5.45 -21.54 -2.13
C PHE A 559 -4.25 -22.51 -2.19
N PRO A 560 -3.83 -23.13 -1.08
CA PRO A 560 -2.58 -23.88 -1.02
C PRO A 560 -2.61 -25.12 -1.93
N GLN A 561 -1.56 -25.25 -2.75
CA GLN A 561 -1.40 -26.37 -3.69
C GLN A 561 -1.54 -27.74 -3.03
N GLN A 562 -1.02 -27.87 -1.80
CA GLN A 562 -1.08 -29.12 -1.03
C GLN A 562 -2.51 -29.59 -0.76
N ALA A 563 -3.48 -28.67 -0.68
CA ALA A 563 -4.88 -28.97 -0.40
C ALA A 563 -5.73 -29.20 -1.67
N TRP A 564 -5.18 -29.04 -2.88
CA TRP A 564 -5.96 -29.11 -4.12
C TRP A 564 -6.66 -30.46 -4.31
N GLY A 565 -5.94 -31.56 -4.06
CA GLY A 565 -6.48 -32.92 -4.18
C GLY A 565 -7.66 -33.16 -3.23
N GLU A 566 -7.49 -32.80 -1.96
CA GLU A 566 -8.52 -32.95 -0.92
C GLU A 566 -9.72 -32.03 -1.17
N ALA A 567 -9.47 -30.78 -1.56
CA ALA A 567 -10.51 -29.81 -1.91
C ALA A 567 -11.36 -30.30 -3.09
N ARG A 568 -10.73 -30.83 -4.13
CA ARG A 568 -11.45 -31.42 -5.26
C ARG A 568 -12.39 -32.55 -4.80
N GLN A 569 -11.92 -33.45 -3.94
CA GLN A 569 -12.75 -34.53 -3.41
C GLN A 569 -13.89 -34.01 -2.54
N PHE A 570 -13.62 -33.00 -1.71
CA PHE A 570 -14.63 -32.35 -0.87
C PHE A 570 -15.79 -31.80 -1.70
N PHE A 571 -15.52 -31.14 -2.83
CA PHE A 571 -16.57 -30.58 -3.70
C PHE A 571 -17.27 -31.62 -4.59
N LEU A 572 -16.63 -32.75 -4.91
CA LEU A 572 -17.27 -33.84 -5.67
C LEU A 572 -18.19 -34.72 -4.81
N LYS A 573 -17.91 -34.82 -3.51
CA LYS A 573 -18.68 -35.65 -2.60
C LYS A 573 -20.12 -35.12 -2.49
N LYS A 574 -21.10 -35.87 -3.00
CA LYS A 574 -22.51 -35.59 -2.75
C LYS A 574 -22.86 -35.92 -1.31
N GLU A 575 -23.49 -34.97 -0.62
CA GLU A 575 -24.10 -35.22 0.69
C GLU A 575 -25.17 -36.30 0.53
N LYS A 576 -25.16 -37.32 1.39
CA LYS A 576 -26.32 -38.22 1.51
C LYS A 576 -27.40 -37.42 2.23
N LYS A 577 -28.46 -37.08 1.50
CA LYS A 577 -29.65 -36.40 2.02
C LYS A 577 -30.28 -37.15 3.19
#